data_AF-A0AAX3VGH9-F1
#
_entry.id   AF-A0AAX3VGH9-F1
#
_cell.length_a   1.000
_cell.length_b   1.000
_cell.length_c   1.000
_cell.angle_alpha   90.00
_cell.angle_beta   90.00
_cell.angle_gamma   90.00
#
_symmetry.space_group_name_H-M   'P 1'
#
loop_
_entity.id
_entity.type
_entity.pdbx_description
1 polymer ?
#
loop_
_entity_poly.entity_id
_entity_poly.type
_entity_poly.pdbx_seq_one_letter_code
_entity_poly.pdbx_strand_id
1 'polypeptide(L)' 'MDKPAKEFDAHEVTEEVADRVKKRMPDVDDELIHREAAASVESHADARVTDFIGIIAERETRERLAGIADEAPTESD' A
#
# COMPACT_ATOMS: atom_id res chain seq x y z
N MET A 1 -15.38 -24.64 15.70
CA MET A 1 -13.92 -24.46 15.80
C MET A 1 -13.65 -23.08 15.26
N ASP A 2 -13.29 -22.15 16.13
CA ASP A 2 -12.79 -20.85 15.68
C ASP A 2 -11.50 -21.08 14.93
N LYS A 3 -11.44 -20.58 13.70
CA LYS A 3 -10.22 -20.59 12.89
C LYS A 3 -9.21 -19.73 13.67
N PRO A 4 -7.96 -20.18 13.90
CA PRO A 4 -6.98 -19.35 14.58
C PRO A 4 -6.89 -18.02 13.83
N ALA A 5 -6.99 -16.90 14.57
CA ALA A 5 -6.75 -15.59 14.01
C ALA A 5 -5.37 -15.64 13.35
N LYS A 6 -5.34 -15.44 12.03
CA LYS A 6 -4.09 -15.44 11.28
C LYS A 6 -3.22 -14.33 11.89
N GLU A 7 -2.04 -14.69 12.38
CA GLU A 7 -1.10 -13.70 12.88
C GLU A 7 -0.80 -12.70 11.76
N PHE A 8 -0.74 -11.42 12.12
CA PHE A 8 -0.47 -10.36 11.15
C PHE A 8 0.93 -10.54 10.56
N ASP A 9 1.01 -10.68 9.24
CA ASP A 9 2.25 -10.73 8.48
C ASP A 9 2.35 -9.45 7.63
N ALA A 10 3.21 -8.53 8.05
CA ALA A 10 3.40 -7.25 7.36
C ALA A 10 3.91 -7.42 5.92
N HIS A 11 4.70 -8.46 5.66
CA HIS A 11 5.21 -8.73 4.32
C HIS A 11 4.09 -9.20 3.41
N GLU A 12 3.30 -10.19 3.86
CA GLU A 12 2.14 -10.68 3.09
C GLU A 12 1.14 -9.56 2.81
N VAL A 13 0.82 -8.73 3.81
CA VAL A 13 -0.10 -7.60 3.64
C VAL A 13 0.46 -6.55 2.68
N THR A 14 1.79 -6.34 2.67
CA THR A 14 2.45 -5.44 1.71
C THR A 14 2.27 -5.94 0.28
N GLU A 15 2.54 -7.22 0.01
CA GLU A 15 2.36 -7.81 -1.32
C GLU A 15 0.90 -7.71 -1.79
N GLU A 16 -0.05 -8.02 -0.91
CA GLU A 16 -1.48 -7.90 -1.22
C GLU A 16 -1.90 -6.46 -1.53
N VAL A 17 -1.38 -5.48 -0.79
CA VAL A 17 -1.63 -4.06 -1.04
C VAL A 17 -1.03 -3.64 -2.38
N ALA A 18 0.23 -4.00 -2.64
CA ALA A 18 0.92 -3.68 -3.88
C ALA A 18 0.16 -4.24 -5.10
N ASP A 19 -0.29 -5.49 -5.04
CA ASP A 19 -1.09 -6.13 -6.09
C ASP A 19 -2.42 -5.41 -6.36
N ARG A 20 -3.11 -4.94 -5.31
CA ARG A 20 -4.36 -4.18 -5.45
C ARG A 20 -4.12 -2.79 -6.00
N VAL A 21 -3.06 -2.12 -5.57
CA VAL A 21 -2.68 -0.79 -6.06
C VAL A 21 -2.30 -0.85 -7.53
N LYS A 22 -1.46 -1.81 -7.94
CA LYS A 22 -1.06 -2.04 -9.33
C LYS A 22 -2.24 -2.21 -10.28
N LYS A 23 -3.27 -2.95 -9.86
CA LYS A 23 -4.51 -3.11 -10.65
C LYS A 23 -5.26 -1.80 -10.87
N ARG A 24 -5.15 -0.84 -9.95
CA ARG A 24 -5.83 0.45 -9.99
C ARG A 24 -4.97 1.58 -10.56
N MET A 25 -3.65 1.42 -10.52
CA MET A 25 -2.65 2.39 -10.96
C MET A 25 -1.62 1.69 -11.86
N PRO A 26 -2.04 1.18 -13.04
CA PRO A 26 -1.18 0.36 -13.91
C PRO A 26 -0.02 1.15 -14.53
N ASP A 27 -0.09 2.48 -14.54
CA ASP A 27 0.92 3.36 -15.13
C ASP A 27 2.01 3.78 -14.14
N VAL A 28 1.89 3.37 -12.86
CA VAL A 28 2.89 3.65 -11.83
C VAL A 28 3.91 2.52 -11.79
N ASP A 29 5.18 2.88 -11.60
CA ASP A 29 6.29 1.93 -11.46
C ASP A 29 6.08 0.92 -10.30
N ASP A 30 6.37 -0.35 -10.58
CA ASP A 30 6.15 -1.46 -9.64
C ASP A 30 7.00 -1.34 -8.37
N GLU A 31 8.25 -0.89 -8.48
CA GLU A 31 9.16 -0.72 -7.35
C GLU A 31 8.69 0.45 -6.46
N LEU A 32 8.21 1.52 -7.09
CA LEU A 32 7.57 2.63 -6.39
C LEU A 32 6.29 2.20 -5.65
N ILE A 33 5.41 1.43 -6.29
CA ILE A 33 4.19 0.89 -5.66
C ILE A 33 4.57 0.05 -4.43
N HIS A 34 5.55 -0.84 -4.57
CA HIS A 34 5.96 -1.73 -3.48
C HIS A 34 6.52 -0.95 -2.30
N ARG A 35 7.40 0.02 -2.56
CA ARG A 35 7.98 0.89 -1.53
C ARG A 35 6.90 1.65 -0.75
N GLU A 36 5.95 2.26 -1.45
CA GLU A 36 4.90 3.04 -0.81
C GLU A 36 3.88 2.15 -0.06
N ALA A 37 3.60 0.96 -0.58
CA ALA A 37 2.81 -0.06 0.11
C ALA A 37 3.47 -0.51 1.41
N ALA A 38 4.77 -0.83 1.38
CA ALA A 38 5.53 -1.24 2.55
C ALA A 38 5.52 -0.17 3.64
N ALA A 39 5.81 1.08 3.27
CA ALA A 39 5.79 2.21 4.19
C ALA A 39 4.40 2.45 4.80
N SER A 40 3.33 2.24 4.02
CA SER A 40 1.96 2.34 4.53
C SER A 40 1.65 1.24 5.52
N VAL A 41 1.97 -0.02 5.21
CA VAL A 41 1.73 -1.16 6.11
C VAL A 41 2.55 -1.03 7.40
N GLU A 42 3.83 -0.65 7.30
CA GLU A 42 4.72 -0.47 8.45
C GLU A 42 4.18 0.59 9.43
N SER A 43 3.58 1.67 8.92
CA SER A 43 3.02 2.74 9.77
C SER A 43 1.89 2.28 10.69
N HIS A 44 1.29 1.12 10.43
CA HIS A 44 0.22 0.53 11.23
C HIS A 44 0.61 -0.81 11.89
N ALA A 45 1.86 -1.26 11.75
CA ALA A 45 2.29 -2.59 12.21
C ALA A 45 2.16 -2.78 13.74
N ASP A 46 2.26 -1.70 14.52
CA ASP A 46 2.09 -1.70 15.98
C ASP A 46 0.64 -1.51 16.45
N ALA A 47 -0.33 -1.47 15.53
CA ALA A 47 -1.73 -1.27 15.87
C ALA A 47 -2.31 -2.47 16.64
N ARG A 48 -3.13 -2.19 17.67
CA ARG A 48 -3.82 -3.23 18.48
C ARG A 48 -4.85 -4.04 17.68
N VAL A 49 -5.27 -3.55 16.52
CA VAL A 49 -6.24 -4.18 15.62
C VAL A 49 -5.64 -4.16 14.22
N THR A 50 -5.32 -5.35 13.69
CA THR A 50 -4.56 -5.50 12.44
C THR A 50 -5.44 -5.84 11.24
N ASP A 51 -6.71 -6.19 11.46
CA ASP A 51 -7.64 -6.69 10.43
C ASP A 51 -7.86 -5.71 9.25
N PHE A 52 -7.67 -4.40 9.49
CA PHE A 52 -7.96 -3.36 8.51
C PHE A 52 -6.71 -2.72 7.89
N ILE A 53 -5.50 -3.15 8.29
CA ILE A 53 -4.24 -2.54 7.85
C ILE A 53 -4.13 -2.56 6.33
N GLY A 54 -4.46 -3.67 5.67
CA GLY A 54 -4.38 -3.77 4.21
C GLY A 54 -5.30 -2.81 3.46
N ILE A 55 -6.46 -2.44 4.02
CA ILE A 55 -7.39 -1.48 3.39
C ILE A 55 -6.90 -0.05 3.59
N ILE A 56 -6.44 0.26 4.80
CA ILE A 56 -5.92 1.59 5.15
C ILE A 56 -4.66 1.86 4.32
N ALA A 57 -3.73 0.90 4.30
CA ALA A 57 -2.49 1.00 3.55
C ALA A 57 -2.72 1.16 2.04
N GLU A 58 -3.69 0.45 1.45
CA GLU A 58 -4.06 0.66 0.03
C GLU A 58 -4.55 2.08 -0.24
N ARG A 59 -5.36 2.65 0.66
CA ARG A 59 -5.85 4.03 0.50
C ARG A 59 -4.70 5.03 0.57
N GLU A 60 -3.86 4.93 1.61
CA GLU A 60 -2.72 5.84 1.81
C GLU A 60 -1.71 5.75 0.67
N THR A 61 -1.39 4.53 0.22
CA THR A 61 -0.49 4.30 -0.93
C THR A 61 -1.01 5.03 -2.16
N ARG A 62 -2.29 4.87 -2.51
CA ARG A 62 -2.88 5.56 -3.67
C ARG A 62 -2.85 7.08 -3.54
N GLU A 63 -3.11 7.60 -2.34
CA GLU A 63 -3.08 9.05 -2.09
C GLU A 63 -1.67 9.63 -2.25
N ARG A 64 -0.64 8.93 -1.75
CA ARG A 64 0.75 9.35 -1.95
C ARG A 64 1.17 9.29 -3.41
N LEU A 65 0.84 8.20 -4.11
CA LEU A 65 1.17 8.04 -5.52
C LEU A 65 0.50 9.11 -6.40
N ALA A 66 -0.76 9.45 -6.11
CA ALA A 66 -1.45 10.54 -6.78
C ALA A 66 -0.76 11.89 -6.53
N GLY A 67 -0.36 12.18 -5.29
CA GLY A 67 0.38 13.39 -4.96
C GLY A 67 1.74 13.48 -5.68
N ILE A 68 2.48 12.37 -5.79
CA ILE A 68 3.74 12.32 -6.55
C ILE A 68 3.51 12.60 -8.04
N ALA A 69 2.44 12.03 -8.63
CA ALA A 69 2.10 12.25 -10.02
C ALA A 69 1.73 13.72 -10.31
N ASP A 70 1.03 14.38 -9.38
CA ASP A 70 0.65 15.79 -9.50
C ASP A 70 1.84 16.76 -9.29
N GLU A 71 2.87 16.34 -8.55
CA GLU A 71 4.08 17.13 -8.28
C GLU A 71 5.20 16.94 -9.33
N ALA A 72 5.09 15.94 -10.21
CA ALA A 72 6.04 15.74 -11.30
C ALA A 72 6.01 16.96 -12.25
N PRO A 73 7.14 17.65 -12.50
CA PRO A 73 7.15 18.76 -13.43
C PRO A 73 6.76 18.22 -14.81
N THR A 74 5.65 18.72 -15.36
CA THR A 74 5.35 18.58 -16.78
C THR A 74 6.50 19.26 -17.52
N GLU A 75 7.46 18.48 -18.04
CA GLU A 75 8.42 18.97 -19.03
C GLU A 75 7.59 19.65 -20.12
N SER A 76 7.64 20.97 -20.10
CA SER A 76 7.01 21.82 -21.10
C SER A 76 7.98 21.89 -22.27
N ASP A 77 7.56 21.31 -23.40
CA ASP A 77 8.01 21.47 -24.80
C ASP A 77 9.40 22.06 -25.08
#